data_AF-A0ABD1UEU5-F1
#
_entry.id   AF-A0ABD1UEU5-F1
#
_cell.length_a   1.000
_cell.length_b   1.000
_cell.length_c   1.000
_cell.angle_alpha   90.00
_cell.angle_beta   90.00
_cell.angle_gamma   90.00
#
_symmetry.space_group_name_H-M   'P 1'
#
loop_
_entity.id
_entity.type
_entity.pdbx_description
1 polymer ?
#
loop_
_entity_poly.entity_id
_entity_poly.type
_entity_poly.pdbx_seq_one_letter_code
_entity_poly.pdbx_strand_id
1 'polypeptide(L)'
;MVFTANPLALSVPEPAFESWLRESGYLEILDQRTSDLHRLSTTTTAEPHNSAADVTTTSIICSGFFLSIFSRIWTLLSLLTFNPFSKLVADDFSGDTPSWTLAFFGSSNSYSFPSSPSQARLRVHENVKRFARNYAFLFIVFFACSLYQLPLALVGLILCLALWDVFKYCVDRWELNRRLFLRQTLLHISQCATAVILFFCNVQLALLCALGVSYAVLILHASFRKLTPAKQSQRDGNRRIDQR
;
A
#
# COMPACT_ATOMS: atom_id res chain seq x y z
N MET A 1 17.19 -10.79 -18.06
CA MET A 1 18.67 -10.90 -18.09
C MET A 1 19.13 -11.05 -16.66
N VAL A 2 19.53 -12.26 -16.26
CA VAL A 2 20.07 -12.52 -14.92
C VAL A 2 21.49 -11.96 -14.92
N PHE A 3 21.74 -10.91 -14.16
CA PHE A 3 23.08 -10.35 -14.02
C PHE A 3 23.98 -11.37 -13.31
N THR A 4 24.95 -11.92 -14.03
CA THR A 4 26.05 -12.67 -13.42
C THR A 4 26.86 -11.68 -12.59
N ALA A 5 26.75 -11.75 -11.26
CA ALA A 5 27.45 -10.86 -10.36
C ALA A 5 28.96 -10.93 -10.63
N ASN A 6 29.61 -9.76 -10.78
CA ASN A 6 31.07 -9.70 -10.94
C ASN A 6 31.71 -10.25 -9.65
N PRO A 7 32.47 -11.37 -9.71
CA PRO A 7 33.06 -11.99 -8.54
C PRO A 7 34.12 -11.13 -7.83
N LEU A 8 34.53 -10.01 -8.44
CA LEU A 8 35.47 -9.04 -7.88
C LEU A 8 34.77 -7.75 -7.38
N ALA A 9 33.45 -7.65 -7.48
CA ALA A 9 32.71 -6.52 -6.94
C ALA A 9 32.68 -6.58 -5.40
N LEU A 10 33.27 -5.59 -4.74
CA LEU A 10 33.23 -5.41 -3.30
C LEU A 10 31.91 -4.80 -2.80
N SER A 11 30.99 -4.47 -3.71
CA SER A 11 29.66 -3.97 -3.40
C SER A 11 28.60 -5.03 -3.67
N VAL A 12 27.69 -5.20 -2.71
CA VAL A 12 26.51 -6.04 -2.89
C VAL A 12 25.48 -5.23 -3.68
N PRO A 13 24.89 -5.77 -4.76
CA PRO A 13 23.78 -5.11 -5.44
C PRO A 13 22.64 -4.82 -4.47
N GLU A 14 22.09 -3.61 -4.51
CA GLU A 14 20.94 -3.18 -3.71
C GLU A 14 19.80 -4.24 -3.61
N PRO A 15 19.33 -4.88 -4.69
CA PRO A 15 18.27 -5.88 -4.58
C PRO A 15 18.69 -7.13 -3.78
N ALA A 16 19.97 -7.53 -3.86
CA ALA A 16 20.50 -8.68 -3.13
C ALA A 16 20.71 -8.35 -1.65
N PHE A 17 21.09 -7.11 -1.34
CA PHE A 17 21.17 -6.63 0.04
C PHE A 17 19.76 -6.57 0.68
N GLU A 18 18.78 -6.03 -0.04
CA GLU A 18 17.38 -5.94 0.42
C GLU A 18 16.71 -7.30 0.56
N SER A 19 17.05 -8.27 -0.29
CA SER A 19 16.60 -9.66 -0.11
C SER A 19 17.24 -10.28 1.12
N TRP A 20 18.54 -10.09 1.32
CA TRP A 20 19.25 -10.58 2.49
C TRP A 20 18.70 -9.98 3.80
N LEU A 21 18.39 -8.68 3.84
CA LEU A 21 17.78 -8.02 5.00
C LEU A 21 16.44 -8.65 5.39
N ARG A 22 15.61 -8.95 4.39
CA ARG A 22 14.30 -9.58 4.55
C ARG A 22 14.41 -11.04 4.96
N GLU A 23 15.34 -11.78 4.38
CA GLU A 23 15.58 -13.20 4.69
C GLU A 23 16.20 -13.41 6.08
N SER A 24 17.08 -12.51 6.48
CA SER A 24 17.76 -12.54 7.79
C SER A 24 16.84 -12.12 8.94
N GLY A 25 15.67 -11.56 8.65
CA GLY A 25 14.76 -11.04 9.66
C GLY A 25 15.26 -9.74 10.32
N TYR A 26 16.15 -9.00 9.64
CA TYR A 26 16.80 -7.82 10.23
C TYR A 26 15.84 -6.62 10.29
N LEU A 27 14.93 -6.51 9.31
CA LEU A 27 13.93 -5.43 9.27
C LEU A 27 12.99 -5.48 10.49
N GLU A 28 12.66 -6.68 10.96
CA GLU A 28 11.84 -6.93 12.15
C GLU A 28 12.56 -6.53 13.43
N ILE A 29 13.86 -6.82 13.51
CA ILE A 29 14.69 -6.41 14.65
C ILE A 29 14.76 -4.88 14.70
N LEU A 30 14.96 -4.22 13.56
CA LEU A 30 14.93 -2.76 13.47
C LEU A 30 13.57 -2.19 13.89
N ASP A 31 12.48 -2.78 13.42
CA ASP A 31 11.11 -2.37 13.78
C ASP A 31 10.89 -2.48 15.29
N GLN A 32 11.26 -3.62 15.89
CA GLN A 32 11.11 -3.87 17.31
C GLN A 32 11.98 -2.93 18.16
N ARG A 33 13.27 -2.79 17.82
CA ARG A 33 14.21 -1.88 18.50
C ARG A 33 13.73 -0.42 18.47
N THR A 34 13.19 0.03 17.34
CA THR A 34 12.67 1.40 17.20
C THR A 34 11.50 1.63 18.14
N SER A 35 10.58 0.65 18.23
CA SER A 35 9.47 0.72 19.18
C SER A 35 9.93 0.66 20.63
N ASP A 36 10.89 -0.19 20.98
CA ASP A 36 11.39 -0.33 22.35
C ASP A 36 12.13 0.92 22.83
N LEU A 37 12.97 1.52 21.98
CA LEU A 37 13.69 2.76 22.28
C LEU A 37 12.71 3.90 22.57
N HIS A 38 11.66 4.03 21.75
CA HIS A 38 10.66 5.07 21.94
C HIS A 38 9.80 4.84 23.18
N ARG A 39 9.55 3.58 23.58
CA ARG A 39 8.89 3.28 24.87
C ARG A 39 9.74 3.72 26.05
N LEU A 40 11.04 3.45 26.03
CA LEU A 40 11.96 3.89 27.08
C LEU A 40 12.00 5.41 27.22
N SER A 41 12.05 6.14 26.10
CA SER A 41 12.02 7.61 26.10
C SER A 41 10.71 8.20 26.65
N THR A 42 9.59 7.50 26.53
CA THR A 42 8.31 7.94 27.12
C THR A 42 8.16 7.62 28.60
N THR A 43 8.92 6.64 29.13
CA THR A 43 8.89 6.29 30.56
C THR A 43 9.82 7.16 31.40
N THR A 44 10.94 7.63 30.86
CA THR A 44 11.87 8.53 31.57
C THR A 44 11.32 9.94 31.84
N THR A 45 10.23 10.34 31.18
CA THR A 45 9.51 11.60 31.46
C THR A 45 8.41 11.46 32.51
N ALA A 46 8.19 10.26 33.08
CA ALA A 46 7.09 9.95 33.98
C ALA A 46 7.53 9.43 35.37
N GLU A 47 8.71 9.80 35.88
CA GLU A 47 9.00 9.61 37.30
C GLU A 47 8.21 10.65 38.14
N PRO A 48 7.36 10.22 39.09
CA PRO A 48 6.66 11.14 39.97
C PRO A 48 7.63 11.61 41.06
N HIS A 49 8.16 12.82 40.94
CA HIS A 49 8.67 13.52 42.11
C HIS A 49 7.47 13.83 43.02
N ASN A 50 7.38 13.12 44.14
CA ASN A 50 6.45 13.40 45.23
C ASN A 50 6.72 14.80 45.80
N SER A 51 6.03 15.82 45.28
CA SER A 51 5.93 17.13 45.91
C SER A 51 4.51 17.65 45.73
N ALA A 52 3.85 17.86 46.85
CA ALA A 52 2.48 18.36 46.94
C ALA A 52 2.32 19.74 46.27
N ALA A 53 1.50 19.81 45.23
CA ALA A 53 0.87 21.04 44.73
C ALA A 53 -0.32 20.67 43.84
N ASP A 54 -1.48 20.48 44.47
CA ASP A 54 -2.77 20.41 43.80
C ASP A 54 -3.02 21.78 43.13
N VAL A 55 -3.41 21.79 41.84
CA VAL A 55 -3.86 22.91 40.96
C VAL A 55 -3.09 23.03 39.62
N THR A 56 -1.88 22.49 39.45
CA THR A 56 -1.15 22.56 38.13
C THR A 56 -1.18 21.25 37.32
N THR A 57 -1.69 20.17 37.89
CA THR A 57 -1.62 18.81 37.32
C THR A 57 -2.53 18.60 36.10
N THR A 58 -3.69 19.26 36.04
CA THR A 58 -4.67 19.10 34.94
C THR A 58 -4.21 19.76 33.63
N SER A 59 -3.51 20.90 33.72
CA SER A 59 -2.92 21.62 32.59
C SER A 59 -1.79 20.83 31.90
N ILE A 60 -0.92 20.19 32.70
CA ILE A 60 0.23 19.42 32.23
C ILE A 60 -0.21 18.10 31.57
N ILE A 61 -1.25 17.44 32.12
CA ILE A 61 -1.78 16.18 31.54
C ILE A 61 -2.45 16.43 30.19
N CYS A 62 -3.24 17.50 30.05
CA CYS A 62 -3.85 17.87 28.77
C CYS A 62 -2.77 18.17 27.72
N SER A 63 -1.76 18.98 28.04
CA SER A 63 -0.70 19.32 27.09
C SER A 63 0.12 18.10 26.64
N GLY A 64 0.47 17.19 27.56
CA GLY A 64 1.15 15.93 27.22
C GLY A 64 0.32 15.00 26.32
N PHE A 65 -0.99 14.90 26.57
CA PHE A 65 -1.90 14.13 25.73
C PHE A 65 -2.03 14.70 24.31
N PHE A 66 -2.21 16.02 24.18
CA PHE A 66 -2.28 16.68 22.88
C PHE A 66 -0.98 16.58 22.09
N LEU A 67 0.19 16.69 22.75
CA LEU A 67 1.49 16.50 22.11
C LEU A 67 1.68 15.06 21.59
N SER A 68 1.23 14.06 22.34
CA SER A 68 1.26 12.65 21.92
C SER A 68 0.35 12.40 20.71
N ILE A 69 -0.87 12.93 20.72
CA ILE A 69 -1.79 12.83 19.58
C ILE A 69 -1.23 13.57 18.37
N PHE A 70 -0.71 14.77 18.56
CA PHE A 70 -0.13 15.56 17.47
C PHE A 70 1.06 14.83 16.83
N SER A 71 1.94 14.23 17.64
CA SER A 71 3.05 13.40 17.15
C SER A 71 2.56 12.19 16.34
N ARG A 72 1.50 11.52 16.80
CA ARG A 72 0.87 10.40 16.08
C ARG A 72 0.26 10.84 14.75
N ILE A 73 -0.47 11.95 14.75
CA ILE A 73 -1.05 12.54 13.53
C ILE A 73 0.06 12.95 12.57
N TRP A 74 1.11 13.60 13.06
CA TRP A 74 2.26 14.00 12.26
C TRP A 74 2.97 12.80 11.61
N THR A 75 3.09 11.70 12.36
CA THR A 75 3.64 10.45 11.86
C THR A 75 2.83 9.91 10.69
N LEU A 76 1.50 9.92 10.78
CA LEU A 76 0.63 9.51 9.67
C LEU A 76 0.66 10.51 8.51
N LEU A 77 0.69 11.81 8.80
CA LEU A 77 0.75 12.86 7.78
C LEU A 77 2.05 12.81 6.98
N SER A 78 3.15 12.39 7.61
CA SER A 78 4.44 12.17 6.92
C SER A 78 4.36 11.10 5.82
N LEU A 79 3.34 10.24 5.83
CA LEU A 79 3.13 9.24 4.78
C LEU A 79 2.51 9.85 3.52
N LEU A 80 1.87 11.02 3.61
CA LEU A 80 1.31 11.70 2.43
C LEU A 80 2.40 12.31 1.55
N THR A 81 3.56 12.68 2.11
CA THR A 81 4.68 13.28 1.36
C THR A 81 5.64 12.24 0.78
N PHE A 82 5.35 10.96 1.00
CA PHE A 82 6.23 9.84 0.71
C PHE A 82 5.62 8.94 -0.38
N ASN A 83 6.45 8.35 -1.26
CA ASN A 83 6.00 7.45 -2.33
C ASN A 83 6.02 5.97 -1.88
N PRO A 84 4.86 5.37 -1.51
CA PRO A 84 4.78 4.01 -1.00
C PRO A 84 5.11 2.94 -2.04
N PHE A 85 5.07 3.29 -3.33
CA PHE A 85 5.27 2.36 -4.45
C PHE A 85 6.69 2.37 -5.01
N SER A 86 7.60 3.17 -4.42
CA SER A 86 8.97 3.33 -4.92
C SER A 86 9.82 2.05 -4.97
N LYS A 87 9.49 1.06 -4.12
CA LYS A 87 10.17 -0.25 -4.06
C LYS A 87 9.32 -1.40 -4.63
N LEU A 88 8.16 -1.10 -5.22
CA LEU A 88 7.23 -2.09 -5.75
C LEU A 88 7.63 -2.47 -7.19
N VAL A 89 7.78 -3.77 -7.45
CA VAL A 89 8.17 -4.31 -8.76
C VAL A 89 7.05 -5.21 -9.30
N ALA A 90 6.99 -5.41 -10.62
CA ALA A 90 5.99 -6.27 -11.25
C ALA A 90 6.01 -7.72 -10.71
N ASP A 91 7.19 -8.22 -10.32
CA ASP A 91 7.35 -9.56 -9.74
C ASP A 91 6.62 -9.71 -8.38
N ASP A 92 6.35 -8.62 -7.67
CA ASP A 92 5.60 -8.66 -6.41
C ASP A 92 4.11 -9.00 -6.62
N PHE A 93 3.62 -8.86 -7.86
CA PHE A 93 2.27 -9.27 -8.24
C PHE A 93 2.20 -10.70 -8.78
N SER A 94 3.33 -11.33 -9.10
CA SER A 94 3.37 -12.68 -9.68
C SER A 94 3.49 -13.79 -8.64
N GLY A 95 3.94 -13.46 -7.42
CA GLY A 95 4.05 -14.41 -6.31
C GLY A 95 2.70 -14.84 -5.71
N ASP A 96 2.72 -15.83 -4.82
CA ASP A 96 1.52 -16.35 -4.13
C ASP A 96 0.81 -15.28 -3.30
N THR A 97 -0.51 -15.21 -3.42
CA THR A 97 -1.32 -14.27 -2.62
C THR A 97 -1.31 -14.68 -1.14
N PRO A 98 -0.87 -13.80 -0.21
CA PRO A 98 -0.97 -14.09 1.21
C PRO A 98 -2.43 -14.26 1.64
N SER A 99 -2.68 -15.21 2.55
CA SER A 99 -4.04 -15.50 3.03
C SER A 99 -4.70 -14.27 3.67
N TRP A 100 -5.97 -14.04 3.34
CA TRP A 100 -6.72 -12.87 3.83
C TRP A 100 -6.89 -12.86 5.35
N THR A 101 -7.30 -13.97 5.93
CA THR A 101 -7.64 -14.05 7.36
C THR A 101 -6.40 -14.13 8.24
N LEU A 102 -5.45 -15.01 7.90
CA LEU A 102 -4.29 -15.29 8.75
C LEU A 102 -3.11 -14.35 8.49
N ALA A 103 -2.82 -14.03 7.22
CA ALA A 103 -1.64 -13.22 6.87
C ALA A 103 -1.97 -11.73 6.74
N PHE A 104 -3.03 -11.37 6.00
CA PHE A 104 -3.40 -9.98 5.76
C PHE A 104 -4.02 -9.36 7.02
N PHE A 105 -5.20 -9.80 7.44
CA PHE A 105 -5.81 -9.34 8.69
C PHE A 105 -5.00 -9.81 9.90
N GLY A 106 -4.76 -11.12 10.04
CA GLY A 106 -4.03 -11.71 11.16
C GLY A 106 -4.65 -11.40 12.54
N SER A 107 -3.83 -11.54 13.58
CA SER A 107 -4.24 -11.28 14.97
C SER A 107 -4.07 -9.81 15.36
N SER A 108 -4.77 -9.36 16.41
CA SER A 108 -4.61 -8.00 16.97
C SER A 108 -3.17 -7.70 17.38
N ASN A 109 -2.44 -8.70 17.87
CA ASN A 109 -1.04 -8.58 18.29
C ASN A 109 -0.06 -8.25 17.15
N SER A 110 -0.48 -8.48 15.90
CA SER A 110 0.29 -8.18 14.69
C SER A 110 0.22 -6.71 14.27
N TYR A 111 -0.59 -5.90 14.97
CA TYR A 111 -0.68 -4.46 14.76
C TYR A 111 0.02 -3.68 15.88
N SER A 112 0.59 -2.54 15.53
CA SER A 112 1.04 -1.54 16.50
C SER A 112 1.13 -0.17 15.84
N PHE A 113 0.91 0.88 16.63
CA PHE A 113 1.13 2.24 16.15
C PHE A 113 2.63 2.48 15.91
N PRO A 114 3.06 3.02 14.75
CA PRO A 114 4.46 3.32 14.49
C PRO A 114 4.97 4.41 15.44
N SER A 115 6.14 4.18 16.02
CA SER A 115 6.76 5.09 16.97
C SER A 115 7.47 6.27 16.31
N SER A 116 7.78 6.18 15.00
CA SER A 116 8.40 7.27 14.25
C SER A 116 7.97 7.30 12.77
N PRO A 117 8.09 8.45 12.10
CA PRO A 117 7.89 8.57 10.64
C PRO A 117 8.74 7.60 9.83
N SER A 118 10.01 7.39 10.20
CA SER A 118 10.91 6.47 9.51
C SER A 118 10.44 5.02 9.65
N GLN A 119 10.00 4.62 10.84
CA GLN A 119 9.42 3.30 11.08
C GLN A 119 8.12 3.11 10.29
N ALA A 120 7.23 4.10 10.28
CA ALA A 120 6.00 4.04 9.50
C ALA A 120 6.29 3.84 8.01
N ARG A 121 7.23 4.60 7.45
CA ARG A 121 7.65 4.47 6.04
C ARG A 121 8.25 3.11 5.74
N LEU A 122 9.11 2.58 6.61
CA LEU A 122 9.70 1.24 6.45
C LEU A 122 8.61 0.16 6.44
N ARG A 123 7.67 0.22 7.39
CA ARG A 123 6.50 -0.69 7.42
C ARG A 123 5.66 -0.59 6.16
N VAL A 124 5.41 0.63 5.67
CA VAL A 124 4.61 0.84 4.46
C VAL A 124 5.27 0.18 3.25
N HIS A 125 6.55 0.42 2.97
CA HIS A 125 7.21 -0.19 1.81
C HIS A 125 7.15 -1.71 1.84
N GLU A 126 7.47 -2.31 2.99
CA GLU A 126 7.56 -3.76 3.10
C GLU A 126 6.18 -4.42 3.06
N ASN A 127 5.17 -3.85 3.74
CA ASN A 127 3.82 -4.38 3.70
C ASN A 127 3.14 -4.16 2.34
N VAL A 128 3.37 -3.03 1.67
CA VAL A 128 2.87 -2.78 0.30
C VAL A 128 3.42 -3.81 -0.67
N LYS A 129 4.71 -4.11 -0.58
CA LYS A 129 5.35 -5.16 -1.37
C LYS A 129 4.75 -6.53 -1.06
N ARG A 130 4.67 -6.90 0.21
CA ARG A 130 4.19 -8.21 0.66
C ARG A 130 2.73 -8.47 0.29
N PHE A 131 1.87 -7.47 0.40
CA PHE A 131 0.43 -7.60 0.21
C PHE A 131 -0.07 -6.93 -1.07
N ALA A 132 0.81 -6.72 -2.06
CA ALA A 132 0.51 -6.03 -3.31
C ALA A 132 -0.77 -6.54 -3.99
N ARG A 133 -0.92 -7.86 -4.12
CA ARG A 133 -2.12 -8.50 -4.69
C ARG A 133 -3.38 -8.28 -3.86
N ASN A 134 -3.29 -8.33 -2.52
CA ASN A 134 -4.45 -8.09 -1.65
C ASN A 134 -4.91 -6.63 -1.72
N TYR A 135 -3.97 -5.69 -1.78
CA TYR A 135 -4.29 -4.28 -1.98
C TYR A 135 -4.90 -4.00 -3.37
N ALA A 136 -4.36 -4.61 -4.42
CA ALA A 136 -4.95 -4.52 -5.75
C ALA A 136 -6.39 -5.07 -5.78
N PHE A 137 -6.63 -6.21 -5.12
CA PHE A 137 -7.98 -6.75 -5.00
C PHE A 137 -8.92 -5.84 -4.20
N LEU A 138 -8.47 -5.26 -3.07
CA LEU A 138 -9.26 -4.28 -2.32
C LEU A 138 -9.62 -3.06 -3.19
N PHE A 139 -8.67 -2.56 -3.99
CA PHE A 139 -8.94 -1.46 -4.92
C PHE A 139 -10.02 -1.85 -5.94
N ILE A 140 -9.95 -3.05 -6.53
CA ILE A 140 -10.97 -3.54 -7.47
C ILE A 140 -12.34 -3.63 -6.79
N VAL A 141 -12.40 -4.16 -5.56
CA VAL A 141 -13.66 -4.27 -4.80
C VAL A 141 -14.24 -2.88 -4.53
N PHE A 142 -13.44 -1.93 -4.04
CA PHE A 142 -13.92 -0.56 -3.80
C PHE A 142 -14.32 0.14 -5.09
N PHE A 143 -13.60 -0.08 -6.19
CA PHE A 143 -13.97 0.45 -7.50
C PHE A 143 -15.30 -0.11 -7.99
N ALA A 144 -15.51 -1.42 -7.85
CA ALA A 144 -16.80 -2.06 -8.17
C ALA A 144 -17.94 -1.51 -7.29
N CYS A 145 -17.70 -1.31 -5.99
CA CYS A 145 -18.67 -0.70 -5.09
C CYS A 145 -18.98 0.76 -5.48
N SER A 146 -17.97 1.55 -5.85
CA SER A 146 -18.17 2.92 -6.34
C SER A 146 -18.96 2.94 -7.65
N LEU A 147 -18.66 2.04 -8.60
CA LEU A 147 -19.45 1.92 -9.83
C LEU A 147 -20.90 1.51 -9.56
N TYR A 148 -21.14 0.64 -8.58
CA TYR A 148 -22.49 0.24 -8.18
C TYR A 148 -23.30 1.43 -7.60
N GLN A 149 -22.64 2.29 -6.82
CA GLN A 149 -23.27 3.49 -6.25
C GLN A 149 -23.51 4.59 -7.30
N LEU A 150 -22.69 4.64 -8.36
CA LEU A 150 -22.80 5.60 -9.46
C LEU A 150 -23.21 4.89 -10.77
N PRO A 151 -24.50 4.57 -10.98
CA PRO A 151 -24.94 3.82 -12.16
C PRO A 151 -24.61 4.53 -13.48
N LEU A 152 -24.55 5.86 -13.47
CA LEU A 152 -24.13 6.64 -14.65
C LEU A 152 -22.67 6.38 -15.02
N ALA A 153 -21.79 6.21 -14.03
CA ALA A 153 -20.39 5.86 -14.24
C ALA A 153 -20.24 4.43 -14.77
N LEU A 154 -21.07 3.50 -14.29
CA LEU A 154 -21.14 2.15 -14.84
C LEU A 154 -21.53 2.15 -16.32
N VAL A 155 -22.58 2.89 -16.69
CA VAL A 155 -23.01 3.05 -18.09
C VAL A 155 -21.90 3.68 -18.94
N GLY A 156 -21.22 4.71 -18.42
CA GLY A 156 -20.09 5.33 -19.09
C GLY A 156 -18.96 4.34 -19.37
N LEU A 157 -18.61 3.50 -18.40
CA LEU A 157 -17.59 2.46 -18.57
C LEU A 157 -17.99 1.44 -19.65
N ILE A 158 -19.25 0.97 -19.62
CA ILE A 158 -19.79 0.04 -20.62
C ILE A 158 -19.78 0.68 -22.02
N LEU A 159 -20.16 1.95 -22.14
CA LEU A 159 -20.15 2.67 -23.40
C LEU A 159 -18.73 2.86 -23.94
N CYS A 160 -17.75 3.12 -23.07
CA CYS A 160 -16.34 3.15 -23.46
C CYS A 160 -15.87 1.78 -23.98
N LEU A 161 -16.22 0.68 -23.30
CA LEU A 161 -15.87 -0.67 -23.77
C LEU A 161 -16.49 -0.96 -25.15
N ALA A 162 -17.79 -0.68 -25.30
CA ALA A 162 -18.49 -0.83 -26.57
C ALA A 162 -17.88 0.02 -27.69
N LEU A 163 -17.48 1.27 -27.39
CA LEU A 163 -16.80 2.15 -28.34
C LEU A 163 -15.47 1.54 -28.82
N TRP A 164 -14.67 0.99 -27.90
CA TRP A 164 -13.38 0.36 -28.25
C TRP A 164 -13.56 -0.94 -29.02
N ASP A 165 -14.61 -1.73 -28.75
CA ASP A 165 -14.93 -2.92 -29.52
C ASP A 165 -15.40 -2.57 -30.93
N VAL A 166 -16.24 -1.54 -31.09
CA VAL A 166 -16.63 -1.00 -32.40
C VAL A 166 -15.41 -0.46 -33.14
N PHE A 167 -14.50 0.24 -32.44
CA PHE A 167 -13.25 0.72 -33.02
C PHE A 167 -12.40 -0.43 -33.58
N LYS A 168 -12.20 -1.52 -32.80
CA LYS A 168 -11.47 -2.72 -33.27
C LYS A 168 -12.15 -3.34 -34.49
N TYR A 169 -13.46 -3.51 -34.44
CA TYR A 169 -14.23 -4.04 -35.56
C TYR A 169 -14.07 -3.19 -36.83
N CYS A 170 -14.09 -1.85 -36.71
CA CYS A 170 -13.85 -0.95 -37.83
C CYS A 170 -12.43 -1.07 -38.38
N VAL A 171 -11.42 -1.20 -37.51
CA VAL A 171 -10.01 -1.37 -37.91
C VAL A 171 -9.83 -2.65 -38.73
N ASP A 172 -10.41 -3.75 -38.27
CA ASP A 172 -10.31 -5.06 -38.93
C ASP A 172 -11.09 -5.07 -40.26
N ARG A 173 -12.32 -4.54 -40.28
CA ARG A 173 -13.18 -4.55 -41.46
C ARG A 173 -12.69 -3.69 -42.61
N TRP A 174 -12.11 -2.52 -42.33
CA TRP A 174 -11.67 -1.58 -43.38
C TRP A 174 -10.21 -1.75 -43.81
N GLU A 175 -9.53 -2.81 -43.34
CA GLU A 175 -8.08 -2.98 -43.51
C GLU A 175 -7.31 -1.69 -43.17
N LEU A 176 -7.77 -0.96 -42.14
CA LEU A 176 -7.20 0.36 -41.77
C LEU A 176 -5.73 0.26 -41.38
N ASN A 177 -5.23 -0.96 -41.16
CA ASN A 177 -3.81 -1.26 -41.01
C ASN A 177 -2.96 -0.84 -42.23
N ARG A 178 -3.53 -0.83 -43.44
CA ARG A 178 -2.83 -0.41 -44.67
C ARG A 178 -2.75 1.12 -44.83
N ARG A 179 -3.61 1.88 -44.13
CA ARG A 179 -3.65 3.35 -44.18
C ARG A 179 -3.39 3.95 -42.80
N LEU A 180 -2.10 4.12 -42.51
CA LEU A 180 -1.61 4.61 -41.21
C LEU A 180 -2.26 5.93 -40.77
N PHE A 181 -2.46 6.88 -41.68
CA PHE A 181 -3.06 8.18 -41.38
C PHE A 181 -4.53 8.07 -40.91
N LEU A 182 -5.38 7.30 -41.59
CA LEU A 182 -6.77 7.12 -41.18
C LEU A 182 -6.87 6.40 -39.82
N ARG A 183 -6.00 5.41 -39.59
CA ARG A 183 -5.94 4.70 -38.32
C ARG A 183 -5.59 5.65 -37.17
N GLN A 184 -4.59 6.52 -37.35
CA GLN A 184 -4.21 7.53 -36.35
C GLN A 184 -5.35 8.52 -36.07
N THR A 185 -6.01 9.02 -37.11
CA THR A 185 -7.16 9.93 -36.95
C THR A 185 -8.31 9.26 -36.20
N LEU A 186 -8.67 8.02 -36.55
CA LEU A 186 -9.73 7.28 -35.87
C LEU A 186 -9.37 6.98 -34.40
N LEU A 187 -8.09 6.68 -34.12
CA LEU A 187 -7.61 6.52 -32.74
C LEU A 187 -7.80 7.81 -31.94
N HIS A 188 -7.42 8.96 -32.49
CA HIS A 188 -7.60 10.26 -31.81
C HIS A 188 -9.08 10.60 -31.60
N ILE A 189 -9.95 10.32 -32.60
CA ILE A 189 -11.39 10.50 -32.46
C ILE A 189 -11.95 9.59 -31.37
N SER A 190 -11.58 8.31 -31.35
CA SER A 190 -12.00 7.35 -30.32
C SER A 190 -11.52 7.75 -28.92
N GLN A 191 -10.28 8.22 -28.80
CA GLN A 191 -9.73 8.75 -27.55
C GLN A 191 -10.50 9.98 -27.06
N CYS A 192 -10.80 10.93 -27.95
CA CYS A 192 -11.59 12.11 -27.64
C CYS A 192 -13.01 11.73 -27.19
N ALA A 193 -13.68 10.86 -27.94
CA ALA A 193 -15.00 10.34 -27.59
C ALA A 193 -14.98 9.61 -26.23
N THR A 194 -13.94 8.80 -25.96
CA THR A 194 -13.74 8.14 -24.66
C THR A 194 -13.62 9.17 -23.55
N ALA A 195 -12.80 10.21 -23.71
CA ALA A 195 -12.63 11.25 -22.70
C ALA A 195 -13.95 12.00 -22.41
N VAL A 196 -14.71 12.32 -23.46
CA VAL A 196 -16.04 12.94 -23.36
C VAL A 196 -17.00 12.05 -22.57
N ILE A 197 -17.10 10.76 -22.91
CA ILE A 197 -17.96 9.80 -22.20
C ILE A 197 -17.56 9.70 -20.72
N LEU A 198 -16.27 9.52 -20.43
CA LEU A 198 -15.77 9.39 -19.05
C LEU A 198 -16.07 10.63 -18.20
N PHE A 199 -16.00 11.82 -18.81
CA PHE A 199 -16.30 13.09 -18.15
C PHE A 199 -17.81 13.23 -17.86
N PHE A 200 -18.67 13.07 -18.87
CA PHE A 200 -20.12 13.23 -18.72
C PHE A 200 -20.76 12.16 -17.82
N CYS A 201 -20.20 10.94 -17.82
CA CYS A 201 -20.69 9.84 -16.99
C CYS A 201 -20.15 9.87 -15.55
N ASN A 202 -19.38 10.89 -15.14
CA ASN A 202 -18.79 11.00 -13.80
C ASN A 202 -17.90 9.80 -13.40
N VAL A 203 -17.29 9.11 -14.37
CA VAL A 203 -16.39 7.96 -14.08
C VAL A 203 -15.18 8.40 -13.27
N GLN A 204 -14.73 9.64 -13.47
CA GLN A 204 -13.65 10.26 -12.71
C GLN A 204 -13.96 10.29 -11.21
N LEU A 205 -15.20 10.65 -10.82
CA LEU A 205 -15.59 10.70 -9.42
C LEU A 205 -15.58 9.30 -8.79
N ALA A 206 -16.14 8.30 -9.48
CA ALA A 206 -16.11 6.92 -9.02
C ALA A 206 -14.67 6.40 -8.84
N LEU A 207 -13.79 6.72 -9.79
CA LEU A 207 -12.37 6.37 -9.71
C LEU A 207 -11.66 7.08 -8.56
N LEU A 208 -11.89 8.39 -8.37
CA LEU A 208 -11.29 9.17 -7.29
C LEU A 208 -11.75 8.69 -5.91
N CYS A 209 -13.03 8.36 -5.74
CA CYS A 209 -13.55 7.78 -4.50
C CYS A 209 -12.91 6.43 -4.21
N ALA A 210 -12.86 5.54 -5.20
CA ALA A 210 -12.24 4.22 -5.06
C ALA A 210 -10.73 4.33 -4.74
N LEU A 211 -10.00 5.20 -5.44
CA LEU A 211 -8.59 5.48 -5.18
C LEU A 211 -8.38 6.06 -3.78
N GLY A 212 -9.17 7.06 -3.37
CA GLY A 212 -9.04 7.69 -2.06
C GLY A 212 -9.26 6.70 -0.91
N VAL A 213 -10.34 5.92 -0.97
CA VAL A 213 -10.67 4.93 0.07
C VAL A 213 -9.64 3.80 0.09
N SER A 214 -9.30 3.23 -1.06
CA SER A 214 -8.31 2.15 -1.15
C SER A 214 -6.92 2.61 -0.68
N TYR A 215 -6.49 3.82 -1.05
CA TYR A 215 -5.23 4.40 -0.60
C TYR A 215 -5.21 4.62 0.91
N ALA A 216 -6.29 5.15 1.48
CA ALA A 216 -6.40 5.35 2.93
C ALA A 216 -6.31 4.01 3.68
N VAL A 217 -7.04 2.99 3.23
CA VAL A 217 -6.98 1.64 3.81
C VAL A 217 -5.59 1.04 3.66
N LEU A 218 -4.97 1.18 2.49
CA LEU A 218 -3.62 0.67 2.22
C LEU A 218 -2.60 1.29 3.18
N ILE A 219 -2.56 2.62 3.27
CA ILE A 219 -1.59 3.34 4.11
C ILE A 219 -1.82 3.02 5.59
N LEU A 220 -3.07 2.98 6.04
CA LEU A 220 -3.39 2.66 7.43
C LEU A 220 -3.00 1.23 7.78
N HIS A 221 -3.39 0.26 6.95
CA HIS A 221 -3.04 -1.14 7.13
C HIS A 221 -1.52 -1.33 7.10
N ALA A 222 -0.85 -0.78 6.09
CA ALA A 222 0.58 -0.98 5.86
C ALA A 222 1.46 -0.34 6.93
N SER A 223 1.05 0.80 7.50
CA SER A 223 1.80 1.48 8.58
C SER A 223 1.59 0.86 9.96
N PHE A 224 0.40 0.33 10.23
CA PHE A 224 0.09 -0.32 11.52
C PHE A 224 0.50 -1.78 11.57
N ARG A 225 0.61 -2.46 10.42
CA ARG A 225 1.04 -3.84 10.35
C ARG A 225 2.53 -3.95 10.70
N LYS A 226 2.85 -4.71 11.75
CA LYS A 226 4.24 -5.01 12.11
C LYS A 226 4.90 -5.84 11.01
N LEU A 227 6.20 -5.68 10.87
CA LEU A 227 6.98 -6.58 10.03
C LEU A 227 6.99 -7.96 10.67
N THR A 228 6.63 -8.97 9.89
CA THR A 228 6.68 -10.37 10.33
C THR A 228 7.59 -11.14 9.38
N PRO A 229 8.38 -12.11 9.85
CA PRO A 229 9.27 -12.85 8.96
C PRO A 229 8.49 -13.61 7.89
N ALA A 230 8.94 -13.57 6.64
CA ALA A 230 8.38 -14.39 5.56
C ALA A 230 8.47 -15.90 5.89
N LYS A 231 9.55 -16.31 6.56
CA LYS A 231 9.86 -17.72 6.88
C LYS A 231 8.98 -18.33 7.97
N GLN A 232 8.33 -17.52 8.81
CA GLN A 232 7.53 -18.04 9.92
C GLN A 232 6.22 -18.69 9.45
N SER A 233 5.71 -18.29 8.28
CA SER A 233 4.52 -18.92 7.67
C SER A 233 4.77 -20.35 7.20
N GLN A 234 5.99 -20.69 6.77
CA GLN A 234 6.34 -22.05 6.34
C GLN A 234 6.59 -22.99 7.54
N ARG A 235 7.25 -22.48 8.58
CA ARG A 235 7.57 -23.28 9.78
C ARG A 235 6.33 -23.66 10.59
N ASP A 236 5.32 -22.80 10.60
CA ASP A 236 4.06 -23.05 11.31
C ASP A 236 3.13 -23.99 10.53
N GLY A 237 3.21 -23.99 9.19
CA GLY A 237 2.56 -24.98 8.34
C GLY A 237 3.12 -26.39 8.54
N ASN A 238 4.45 -26.53 8.64
CA ASN A 238 5.09 -27.83 8.84
C ASN A 238 4.80 -28.42 10.24
N ARG A 239 4.76 -27.58 11.28
CA ARG A 239 4.43 -28.02 12.65
C ARG A 239 2.98 -28.49 12.82
N ARG A 240 2.05 -27.99 12.01
CA ARG A 240 0.64 -28.45 12.06
C ARG A 240 0.42 -29.77 11.34
N ILE A 241 1.33 -30.17 10.44
CA ILE A 241 1.26 -31.46 9.75
C ILE A 241 1.86 -32.56 10.64
N ASP A 242 2.89 -32.26 11.43
CA ASP A 242 3.53 -33.22 12.35
C ASP A 242 2.73 -33.50 13.65
N GLN A 243 1.55 -32.89 13.83
CA GLN A 243 0.70 -33.08 15.03
C GLN A 243 -0.66 -33.72 14.72
N ARG A 244 -0.81 -34.39 13.58
CA ARG A 244 -2.04 -35.11 13.22
C ARG A 244 -1.81 -36.59 12.99
#